data_AF-B4D6M3-F1
#
_entry.id   AF-B4D6M3-F1
#
_cell.length_a   1.000
_cell.length_b   1.000
_cell.length_c   1.000
_cell.angle_alpha   90.00
_cell.angle_beta   90.00
_cell.angle_gamma   90.00
#
_symmetry.space_group_name_H-M   'P 1'
#
loop_
_entity.id
_entity.type
_entity.pdbx_description
1 polymer ?
#
loop_
_entity_poly.entity_id
_entity_poly.type
_entity_poly.pdbx_seq_one_letter_code
_entity_poly.pdbx_strand_id
1 'polypeptide(L)' 'MDNIIASRELQVERKHYYIEFRENERGRFLRITEEAHGRRNTVIVPSTGLNEFNAAVDAVIVAANASNNATPAN' A
#
# COMPACT_ATOMS: atom_id res chain seq x y z
N MET A 1 -4.47 13.04 -18.48
CA MET A 1 -3.53 11.95 -18.14
C MET A 1 -2.95 12.28 -16.78
N ASP A 2 -2.97 11.36 -15.83
CA ASP A 2 -2.34 11.56 -14.52
C ASP A 2 -0.82 11.37 -14.63
N ASN A 3 -0.05 12.22 -13.95
CA ASN A 3 1.41 12.17 -13.94
C ASN A 3 1.90 11.35 -12.74
N ILE A 4 2.91 10.49 -12.95
CA ILE A 4 3.55 9.74 -11.87
C ILE A 4 4.71 10.58 -11.31
N ILE A 5 4.65 10.88 -10.02
CA ILE A 5 5.70 11.62 -9.30
C ILE A 5 6.71 10.64 -8.69
N ALA A 6 6.21 9.55 -8.12
CA ALA A 6 7.04 8.49 -7.54
C ALA A 6 6.35 7.13 -7.69
N SER A 7 7.12 6.06 -7.85
CA SER A 7 6.60 4.70 -7.94
C SER A 7 7.50 3.69 -7.25
N ARG A 8 6.87 2.60 -6.80
CA ARG A 8 7.54 1.40 -6.32
C ARG A 8 6.71 0.18 -6.69
N GLU A 9 7.40 -0.89 -7.05
CA GLU A 9 6.79 -2.19 -7.30
C GLU A 9 7.32 -3.21 -6.27
N LEU A 10 6.45 -4.12 -5.86
CA LEU A 10 6.78 -5.19 -4.94
C LEU A 10 6.02 -6.45 -5.36
N GLN A 11 6.74 -7.57 -5.47
CA GLN A 11 6.12 -8.88 -5.61
C GLN A 11 6.22 -9.65 -4.30
N VAL A 12 5.08 -10.16 -3.83
CA VAL A 12 5.00 -11.06 -2.67
C VAL A 12 4.22 -12.30 -3.10
N GLU A 13 4.90 -13.45 -3.12
CA GLU A 13 4.38 -14.69 -3.69
C GLU A 13 3.84 -14.47 -5.13
N ARG A 14 2.53 -14.69 -5.33
CA ARG A 14 1.80 -14.54 -6.60
C ARG A 14 1.13 -13.17 -6.77
N LYS A 15 1.33 -12.25 -5.82
CA LYS A 15 0.72 -10.92 -5.82
C LYS A 15 1.75 -9.86 -6.25
N HIS A 16 1.36 -8.99 -7.16
CA HIS A 16 2.14 -7.83 -7.58
C HIS A 16 1.46 -6.57 -7.04
N TYR A 17 2.23 -5.73 -6.35
CA TYR A 17 1.78 -4.46 -5.82
C TYR A 17 2.48 -3.33 -6.58
N TYR A 18 1.69 -2.40 -7.09
CA TYR A 18 2.15 -1.15 -7.69
C TYR A 18 1.73 -0.01 -6.77
N ILE A 19 2.69 0.71 -6.21
CA ILE A 19 2.46 1.83 -5.29
C ILE A 19 2.98 3.08 -5.97
N GLU A 20 2.08 3.99 -6.32
CA GLU A 20 2.39 5.15 -7.14
C GLU A 20 1.82 6.42 -6.52
N PHE A 21 2.65 7.44 -6.31
CA PHE A 21 2.18 8.77 -5.99
C PHE A 21 2.00 9.55 -7.28
N ARG A 22 0.76 10.00 -7.54
CA ARG A 22 0.33 10.58 -8.81
C ARG A 22 -0.32 11.94 -8.60
N GLU A 23 -0.39 12.72 -9.69
CA GLU A 23 -1.03 14.04 -9.73
C GLU A 23 -1.95 14.16 -10.95
N ASN A 24 -3.11 14.76 -10.75
CA ASN A 24 -4.02 15.17 -11.82
C ASN A 24 -4.60 16.57 -11.52
N GLU A 25 -5.51 17.05 -12.35
CA GLU A 25 -6.16 18.38 -12.21
C GLU A 25 -6.90 18.56 -10.87
N ARG A 26 -7.27 17.48 -10.18
CA ARG A 26 -7.97 17.50 -8.89
C ARG A 26 -7.00 17.45 -7.70
N GLY A 27 -5.70 17.30 -7.95
CA GLY A 27 -4.63 17.25 -6.95
C GLY A 27 -3.84 15.95 -6.93
N ARG A 28 -3.12 15.72 -5.83
CA ARG A 28 -2.21 14.58 -5.65
C ARG A 28 -2.82 13.47 -4.81
N PHE A 29 -2.46 12.23 -5.12
CA PHE A 29 -2.96 11.04 -4.44
C PHE A 29 -1.97 9.87 -4.55
N LEU A 30 -2.03 8.97 -3.58
CA LEU A 30 -1.37 7.67 -3.64
C LEU A 30 -2.34 6.66 -4.25
N ARG A 31 -1.87 5.89 -5.24
CA ARG A 31 -2.57 4.78 -5.84
C ARG A 31 -1.85 3.49 -5.50
N ILE A 32 -2.54 2.55 -4.89
CA ILE A 32 -2.04 1.22 -4.58
C ILE A 32 -2.85 0.23 -5.39
N THR A 33 -2.21 -0.47 -6.32
CA THR A 33 -2.84 -1.51 -7.13
C THR A 33 -2.27 -2.87 -6.76
N GLU A 34 -3.14 -3.80 -6.36
CA GLU A 34 -2.83 -5.21 -6.21
C GLU A 34 -3.23 -5.95 -7.49
N GLU A 35 -2.36 -6.79 -8.01
CA GLU A 35 -2.64 -7.70 -9.11
C GLU A 35 -2.33 -9.15 -8.72
N ALA A 36 -3.32 -10.04 -8.86
CA ALA A 36 -3.18 -11.46 -8.58
C ALA A 36 -4.13 -12.28 -9.47
N HIS A 37 -3.62 -13.34 -10.10
CA HIS A 37 -4.39 -14.24 -10.98
C HIS A 37 -5.20 -13.49 -12.06
N GLY A 38 -4.60 -12.45 -12.65
CA GLY A 38 -5.25 -11.62 -13.67
C GLY A 38 -6.35 -10.69 -13.14
N ARG A 39 -6.57 -10.61 -11.83
CA ARG A 39 -7.47 -9.63 -11.20
C ARG A 39 -6.68 -8.47 -10.64
N ARG A 40 -7.20 -7.25 -10.84
CA ARG A 40 -6.60 -6.00 -10.32
C ARG A 40 -7.56 -5.30 -9.37
N ASN A 41 -7.10 -5.06 -8.15
CA ASN A 41 -7.79 -4.24 -7.14
C ASN A 41 -7.00 -2.95 -6.95
N THR A 42 -7.66 -1.82 -6.78
CA THR A 42 -6.98 -0.53 -6.58
C THR A 42 -7.63 0.28 -5.47
N VAL A 43 -6.80 0.87 -4.62
CA VAL A 43 -7.19 1.83 -3.59
C VAL A 43 -6.50 3.16 -3.88
N ILE A 44 -7.22 4.26 -3.68
CA ILE A 44 -6.70 5.61 -3.83
C ILE A 44 -6.79 6.32 -2.48
N VAL A 45 -5.67 6.90 -2.04
CA VAL A 45 -5.58 7.70 -0.82
C VAL A 45 -5.24 9.15 -1.22
N PRO A 46 -6.08 10.14 -0.92
CA PRO A 46 -5.76 11.54 -1.16
C PRO A 46 -4.46 11.95 -0.44
N SER A 47 -3.68 12.84 -1.06
CA SER A 47 -2.41 13.31 -0.47
C SER A 47 -2.54 13.93 0.92
N THR A 48 -3.72 14.46 1.26
CA THR A 48 -4.02 15.05 2.56
C THR A 48 -4.09 14.05 3.72
N GLY A 49 -4.24 12.75 3.43
CA GLY A 49 -4.39 11.70 4.45
C GLY A 49 -3.23 10.69 4.50
N LEU A 50 -2.10 10.98 3.85
CA LEU A 50 -1.01 10.00 3.72
C LEU A 50 -0.33 9.70 5.06
N ASN A 51 -0.19 10.70 5.92
CA ASN A 51 0.47 10.53 7.22
C ASN A 51 -0.38 9.65 8.14
N GLU A 52 -1.69 9.91 8.20
CA GLU A 52 -2.65 9.13 8.97
C GLU A 52 -2.76 7.70 8.41
N PHE A 53 -2.80 7.56 7.08
CA PHE A 53 -2.79 6.25 6.44
C PHE A 53 -1.53 5.44 6.80
N ASN A 54 -0.35 6.06 6.72
CA ASN A 54 0.91 5.40 7.07
C ASN A 54 0.95 5.00 8.56
N ALA A 55 0.58 5.91 9.46
CA ALA A 55 0.52 5.62 10.89
C ALA A 55 -0.45 4.46 11.22
N ALA A 56 -1.59 4.39 10.54
CA ALA A 56 -2.54 3.30 10.72
C ALA A 56 -1.99 1.95 10.21
N VAL A 57 -1.34 1.94 9.05
CA VAL A 57 -0.68 0.75 8.51
C VAL A 57 0.43 0.26 9.45
N ASP A 58 1.31 1.17 9.88
CA ASP A 58 2.40 0.87 10.80
C ASP A 58 1.89 0.29 12.13
N ALA A 59 0.86 0.89 12.72
CA ALA A 59 0.27 0.40 13.97
C ALA A 59 -0.26 -1.04 13.85
N VAL A 60 -0.92 -1.38 12.73
CA VAL A 60 -1.42 -2.74 12.48
C VAL A 60 -0.26 -3.72 12.25
N ILE A 61 0.79 -3.32 11.55
CA ILE A 61 1.99 -4.16 11.33
C ILE A 61 2.69 -4.46 12.65
N VAL A 62 2.86 -3.47 13.53
CA VAL A 62 3.46 -3.67 14.85
C VAL A 62 2.65 -4.68 15.66
N ALA A 63 1.32 -4.53 15.68
CA ALA A 63 0.44 -5.47 16.37
C ALA A 63 0.49 -6.89 15.80
N ALA A 64 0.54 -7.02 14.46
CA ALA A 64 0.67 -8.31 13.78
C ALA A 64 2.00 -9.00 14.11
N ASN A 65 3.12 -8.27 14.09
CA ASN A 65 4.43 -8.83 14.40
C ASN A 65 4.55 -9.26 15.87
N ALA A 66 3.99 -8.49 16.80
CA ALA A 66 3.91 -8.89 18.20
C ALA A 66 3.13 -10.20 18.38
N SER A 67 2.06 -10.39 17.61
CA SER A 67 1.23 -11.59 17.64
C SER A 67 1.95 -12.81 17.05
N ASN A 68 2.67 -12.63 15.93
CA ASN A 68 3.43 -13.69 15.29
C ASN A 68 4.58 -14.22 16.15
N ASN A 69 5.20 -13.35 16.96
CA ASN A 69 6.28 -13.72 17.88
C ASN A 69 5.78 -14.38 19.19
N ALA A 70 4.47 -14.41 19.43
CA ALA A 70 3.87 -14.97 20.65
C ALA A 70 3.58 -16.48 20.57
N THR A 71 3.92 -17.16 19.47
CA THR A 71 3.86 -18.64 19.40
C THR A 71 5.26 -19.21 19.62
N PRO A 72 5.57 -19.78 20.80
CA PRO A 72 6.87 -20.37 21.08
C PRO A 72 6.97 -21.77 20.50
N ALA A 73 8.23 -22.16 20.28
CA ALA A 73 8.68 -23.50 19.97
C ALA A 73 7.90 -24.60 20.71
N ASN A 74 7.51 -25.62 19.96
CA ASN A 74 7.39 -26.98 20.43
C ASN A 74 8.00 -27.90 19.37
#